data_AF-A0A6M4H6T0-F1
#
_entry.id   AF-A0A6M4H6T0-F1
#
_cell.length_a   1.000
_cell.length_b   1.000
_cell.length_c   1.000
_cell.angle_alpha   90.00
_cell.angle_beta   90.00
_cell.angle_gamma   90.00
#
_symmetry.space_group_name_H-M   'P 1'
#
loop_
_entity.id
_entity.type
_entity.pdbx_description
1 polymer ?
#
loop_
_entity_poly.entity_id
_entity_poly.type
_entity_poly.pdbx_seq_one_letter_code
_entity_poly.pdbx_strand_id
1 'polypeptide(L)'
;MKLRTLFVVLALPAAIASQAQTPAPSPSQPPTLLKIEIAPEIGGEVILTSQDQKVHTCSPPLVCTFVVTGPAKLTTRTAAGTRFTNWMGLCTGPAAVCTVNESGRVIAAFLRTTNLPEGTYVETCSNIGTKQSAAAGLPKTTLVADCRRTDKSVNKGATLLLPCLGDIANANGALTCVTTPRPPGR
;
A
#
# COMPACT_ATOMS: atom_id res chain seq x y z
N MET A 1 -92.02 2.60 -21.76
CA MET A 1 -90.79 1.98 -21.23
C MET A 1 -89.61 2.43 -22.09
N LYS A 2 -88.68 3.19 -21.53
CA LYS A 2 -87.61 3.89 -22.25
C LYS A 2 -86.27 3.37 -21.74
N LEU A 3 -85.58 2.55 -22.55
CA LEU A 3 -84.30 1.93 -22.21
C LEU A 3 -83.18 2.96 -22.43
N ARG A 4 -82.53 3.41 -21.34
CA ARG A 4 -81.40 4.34 -21.39
C ARG A 4 -80.09 3.55 -21.32
N THR A 5 -79.33 3.60 -22.42
CA THR A 5 -77.99 3.04 -22.57
C THR A 5 -77.00 3.81 -21.69
N LEU A 6 -76.32 3.13 -20.76
CA LEU A 6 -75.18 3.66 -20.01
C LEU A 6 -73.90 3.57 -20.87
N PHE A 7 -73.23 4.69 -21.11
CA PHE A 7 -71.84 4.73 -21.58
C PHE A 7 -70.91 4.82 -20.36
N VAL A 8 -70.09 3.79 -20.16
CA VAL A 8 -69.01 3.80 -19.16
C VAL A 8 -67.77 4.38 -19.82
N VAL A 9 -67.34 5.57 -19.37
CA VAL A 9 -66.08 6.20 -19.79
C VAL A 9 -64.95 5.65 -18.91
N LEU A 10 -64.11 4.78 -19.48
CA LEU A 10 -62.87 4.30 -18.87
C LEU A 10 -61.81 5.41 -18.96
N ALA A 11 -61.45 6.01 -17.83
CA ALA A 11 -60.31 6.92 -17.72
C ALA A 11 -59.01 6.12 -17.60
N LEU A 12 -58.07 6.34 -18.53
CA LEU A 12 -56.70 5.81 -18.43
C LEU A 12 -55.89 6.59 -17.38
N PRO A 13 -55.03 5.94 -16.58
CA PRO A 13 -54.07 6.65 -15.74
C PRO A 13 -52.93 7.21 -16.59
N ALA A 14 -52.67 8.51 -16.44
CA ALA A 14 -51.52 9.18 -17.02
C ALA A 14 -50.22 8.61 -16.43
N ALA A 15 -49.34 8.08 -17.29
CA ALA A 15 -48.00 7.67 -16.92
C ALA A 15 -47.15 8.90 -16.57
N ILE A 16 -46.75 9.03 -15.31
CA ILE A 16 -45.79 10.04 -14.86
C ILE A 16 -44.40 9.53 -15.26
N ALA A 17 -43.84 10.11 -16.33
CA ALA A 17 -42.46 9.87 -16.71
C ALA A 17 -41.53 10.49 -15.64
N SER A 18 -40.94 9.64 -14.80
CA SER A 18 -39.86 10.03 -13.89
C SER A 18 -38.64 10.39 -14.73
N GLN A 19 -38.40 11.69 -14.92
CA GLN A 19 -37.20 12.16 -15.59
C GLN A 19 -35.98 11.74 -14.78
N ALA A 20 -35.20 10.78 -15.29
CA ALA A 20 -33.84 10.53 -14.83
C ALA A 20 -33.02 11.77 -15.14
N GLN A 21 -32.88 12.65 -14.14
CA GLN A 21 -31.91 13.73 -14.18
C GLN A 21 -30.54 13.09 -14.30
N THR A 22 -29.92 13.25 -15.47
CA THR A 22 -28.50 12.99 -15.67
C THR A 22 -27.74 13.78 -14.61
N PRO A 23 -26.85 13.15 -13.81
CA PRO A 23 -26.03 13.89 -12.87
C PRO A 23 -25.28 14.96 -13.64
N ALA A 24 -25.40 16.22 -13.21
CA ALA A 24 -24.61 17.30 -13.77
C ALA A 24 -23.12 16.89 -13.76
N PRO A 25 -22.34 17.20 -14.80
CA PRO A 25 -20.91 16.94 -14.78
C PRO A 25 -20.31 17.64 -13.56
N SER A 26 -19.75 16.84 -12.65
CA SER A 26 -19.09 17.31 -11.43
C SER A 26 -18.07 18.40 -11.80
N PRO A 27 -17.96 19.51 -11.04
CA PRO A 27 -17.00 20.56 -11.34
C PRO A 27 -15.61 19.91 -11.47
N SER A 28 -14.97 20.12 -12.61
CA SER A 28 -13.64 19.57 -12.91
C SER A 28 -12.69 19.92 -11.77
N GLN A 29 -12.37 18.95 -10.92
CA GLN A 29 -11.48 19.17 -9.79
C GLN A 29 -10.12 19.65 -10.31
N PRO A 30 -9.55 20.74 -9.74
CA PRO A 30 -8.30 21.28 -10.22
C PRO A 30 -7.17 20.25 -10.07
N PRO A 31 -6.19 20.25 -11.00
CA PRO A 31 -5.04 19.37 -10.92
C PRO A 31 -4.24 19.67 -9.65
N THR A 32 -3.89 18.61 -8.93
CA THR A 32 -3.18 18.65 -7.66
C THR A 32 -1.73 18.23 -7.87
N LEU A 33 -0.79 19.12 -7.54
CA LEU A 33 0.65 18.88 -7.66
C LEU A 33 1.18 18.31 -6.34
N LEU A 34 1.63 17.06 -6.37
CA LEU A 34 2.19 16.36 -5.21
C LEU A 34 3.69 16.17 -5.37
N LYS A 35 4.44 16.71 -4.42
CA LYS A 35 5.87 16.43 -4.24
C LYS A 35 6.05 15.40 -3.13
N ILE A 36 6.49 14.21 -3.49
CA ILE A 36 6.76 13.11 -2.54
C ILE A 36 8.26 13.01 -2.33
N GLU A 37 8.67 13.03 -1.07
CA GLU A 37 10.05 12.87 -0.63
C GLU A 37 10.15 11.63 0.27
N ILE A 38 11.16 10.79 0.07
CA ILE A 38 11.45 9.65 0.94
C ILE A 38 12.66 10.03 1.81
N ALA A 39 12.62 9.72 3.11
CA ALA A 39 13.70 10.06 4.03
C ALA A 39 13.93 8.94 5.06
N PRO A 40 15.16 8.42 5.24
CA PRO A 40 16.37 8.68 4.44
C PRO A 40 16.28 8.08 3.04
N GLU A 41 17.33 8.31 2.23
CA GLU A 41 17.45 7.90 0.82
C GLU A 41 17.25 6.42 0.50
N ILE A 42 17.30 5.61 1.54
CA ILE A 42 17.16 4.16 1.49
C ILE A 42 15.88 3.66 2.19
N GLY A 43 14.94 4.57 2.48
CA GLY A 43 13.79 4.30 3.33
C GLY A 43 12.83 3.26 2.76
N GLY A 44 12.68 3.21 1.44
CA GLY A 44 11.72 2.35 0.76
C GLY A 44 11.14 3.02 -0.47
N GLU A 45 9.87 2.74 -0.71
CA GLU A 45 9.08 3.26 -1.82
C GLU A 45 7.77 3.85 -1.28
N VAL A 46 7.23 4.84 -2.00
CA VAL A 46 5.87 5.35 -1.77
C VAL A 46 5.01 4.96 -2.96
N ILE A 47 3.89 4.31 -2.70
CA ILE A 47 2.90 3.90 -3.69
C ILE A 47 1.73 4.88 -3.61
N LEU A 48 1.56 5.65 -4.68
CA LEU A 48 0.43 6.55 -4.89
C LEU A 48 -0.65 5.81 -5.67
N THR A 49 -1.89 5.86 -5.18
CA THR A 49 -3.09 5.40 -5.88
C THR A 49 -4.04 6.58 -6.04
N SER A 50 -4.25 7.05 -7.27
CA SER A 50 -5.18 8.14 -7.57
C SER A 50 -6.63 7.67 -7.57
N GLN A 51 -7.56 8.62 -7.68
CA GLN A 51 -9.01 8.35 -7.64
C GLN A 51 -9.46 7.35 -8.72
N ASP A 52 -8.86 7.42 -9.90
CA ASP A 52 -9.06 6.51 -11.04
C ASP A 52 -8.40 5.12 -10.87
N GLN A 53 -7.93 4.80 -9.66
CA GLN A 53 -7.20 3.57 -9.32
C GLN A 53 -5.87 3.40 -10.08
N LYS A 54 -5.36 4.46 -10.71
CA LYS A 54 -4.04 4.42 -11.31
C LYS A 54 -2.97 4.41 -10.22
N VAL A 55 -2.04 3.46 -10.33
CA VAL A 55 -0.97 3.25 -9.35
C VAL A 55 0.34 3.78 -9.89
N HIS A 56 1.01 4.60 -9.09
CA HIS A 56 2.32 5.15 -9.35
C HIS A 56 3.26 4.79 -8.19
N THR A 57 4.50 4.43 -8.50
CA THR A 57 5.51 4.13 -7.49
C THR A 57 6.61 5.19 -7.54
N CYS A 58 6.91 5.76 -6.38
CA CYS A 58 8.08 6.57 -6.14
C CYS A 58 9.13 5.71 -5.44
N SER A 59 10.21 5.38 -6.15
CA SER A 59 11.36 4.62 -5.64
C SER A 59 12.63 5.47 -5.82
N PRO A 60 13.74 5.16 -5.13
CA PRO A 60 14.96 5.96 -5.21
C PRO A 60 15.50 6.16 -6.65
N PRO A 61 16.08 7.33 -6.97
CA PRO A 61 16.27 8.49 -6.09
C PRO A 61 15.07 9.47 -6.04
N LEU A 62 15.07 10.35 -5.04
CA LEU A 62 14.15 10.33 -3.89
C LEU A 62 13.03 11.36 -3.80
N VAL A 63 12.83 12.08 -4.89
CA VAL A 63 11.80 13.11 -4.95
C VAL A 63 11.01 12.90 -6.22
N CYS A 64 9.74 12.55 -6.06
CA CYS A 64 8.83 12.38 -7.18
C CYS A 64 7.83 13.52 -7.22
N THR A 65 7.52 14.00 -8.41
CA THR A 65 6.46 14.99 -8.61
C THR A 65 5.36 14.36 -9.45
N PHE A 66 4.14 14.38 -8.93
CA PHE A 66 2.95 13.85 -9.59
C PHE A 66 1.91 14.94 -9.76
N VAL A 67 1.15 14.85 -10.85
CA VAL A 67 -0.07 15.64 -11.04
C VAL A 67 -1.23 14.66 -11.00
N VAL A 68 -2.12 14.83 -10.02
CA VAL A 68 -3.30 13.97 -9.82
C VAL A 68 -4.57 14.81 -9.82
N THR A 69 -5.68 14.22 -10.22
CA THR A 69 -7.01 14.83 -10.10
C THR A 69 -7.79 14.09 -9.03
N GLY A 70 -8.33 14.84 -8.06
CA GLY A 70 -9.04 14.24 -6.93
C GLY A 70 -8.15 13.72 -5.81
N PRO A 71 -8.76 13.08 -4.78
CA PRO A 71 -8.03 12.53 -3.66
C PRO A 71 -7.12 11.37 -4.08
N ALA A 72 -5.90 11.35 -3.56
CA ALA A 72 -4.94 10.26 -3.77
C ALA A 72 -4.57 9.60 -2.44
N LYS A 73 -4.41 8.27 -2.46
CA LYS A 73 -3.95 7.48 -1.32
C LYS A 73 -2.48 7.15 -1.49
N LEU A 74 -1.69 7.45 -0.48
CA LEU A 74 -0.28 7.11 -0.37
C LEU A 74 -0.11 5.99 0.63
N THR A 75 0.61 4.96 0.23
CA THR A 75 1.07 3.87 1.10
C THR A 75 2.58 3.73 0.95
N THR A 76 3.24 3.11 1.92
CA THR A 76 4.69 2.86 1.84
C THR A 76 5.00 1.39 1.68
N ARG A 77 6.08 1.09 0.97
CA ARG A 77 6.76 -0.20 1.03
C ARG A 77 8.15 0.04 1.58
N THR A 78 8.43 -0.45 2.78
CA THR A 78 9.75 -0.22 3.41
C THR A 78 10.82 -1.05 2.71
N ALA A 79 12.02 -0.48 2.58
CA ALA A 79 13.20 -1.22 2.14
C ALA A 79 13.63 -2.24 3.21
N ALA A 80 14.51 -3.16 2.82
CA ALA A 80 15.22 -3.99 3.77
C ALA A 80 15.99 -3.13 4.78
N GLY A 81 15.95 -3.48 6.06
CA GLY A 81 16.68 -2.70 7.08
C GLY A 81 16.04 -1.38 7.44
N THR A 82 14.79 -1.13 7.05
CA THR A 82 14.08 0.07 7.46
C THR A 82 12.67 -0.23 7.96
N ARG A 83 12.13 0.70 8.74
CA ARG A 83 10.70 0.75 9.07
C ARG A 83 10.16 2.13 8.80
N PHE A 84 8.93 2.19 8.32
CA PHE A 84 8.18 3.44 8.24
C PHE A 84 7.90 3.96 9.65
N THR A 85 8.10 5.25 9.88
CA THR A 85 7.79 5.89 11.17
C THR A 85 6.55 6.73 11.10
N ASN A 86 6.52 7.67 10.16
CA ASN A 86 5.47 8.67 10.07
C ASN A 86 5.51 9.41 8.73
N TRP A 87 4.36 9.99 8.40
CA TRP A 87 4.27 11.01 7.37
C TRP A 87 4.60 12.39 7.97
N MET A 88 5.13 13.27 7.13
CA MET A 88 5.30 14.69 7.43
C MET A 88 4.83 15.54 6.23
N GLY A 89 4.40 16.78 6.49
CA GLY A 89 3.87 17.69 5.46
C GLY A 89 2.35 17.60 5.39
N LEU A 90 1.78 17.49 4.17
CA LEU A 90 0.32 17.39 3.98
C LEU A 90 -0.32 16.24 4.76
N CYS A 91 0.43 15.16 4.94
CA CYS A 91 0.08 14.10 5.86
C CYS A 91 0.98 14.17 7.09
N THR A 92 0.37 14.06 8.27
CA THR A 92 1.10 14.03 9.54
C THR A 92 0.60 12.86 10.38
N GLY A 93 1.55 12.06 10.88
CA GLY A 93 1.27 10.98 11.82
C GLY A 93 1.68 9.58 11.34
N PRO A 94 1.52 8.55 12.18
CA PRO A 94 2.06 7.21 11.96
C PRO A 94 1.14 6.30 11.11
N ALA A 95 0.05 6.83 10.56
CA ALA A 95 -0.91 6.03 9.80
C ALA A 95 -0.25 5.37 8.59
N ALA A 96 -0.50 4.08 8.37
CA ALA A 96 0.07 3.34 7.24
C ALA A 96 -0.43 3.84 5.87
N VAL A 97 -1.58 4.54 5.87
CA VAL A 97 -2.18 5.17 4.69
C VAL A 97 -2.28 6.66 4.94
N CYS A 98 -1.77 7.45 4.00
CA CYS A 98 -1.93 8.90 3.95
C CYS A 98 -2.88 9.24 2.79
N THR A 99 -3.86 10.12 3.02
CA THR A 99 -4.75 10.60 1.95
C THR A 99 -4.50 12.08 1.73
N VAL A 100 -4.26 12.47 0.48
CA VAL A 100 -4.02 13.85 0.08
C VAL A 100 -5.10 14.32 -0.88
N ASN A 101 -5.53 15.56 -0.75
CA ASN A 101 -6.62 16.18 -1.51
C ASN A 101 -6.25 17.57 -2.05
N GLU A 102 -5.00 18.02 -1.84
CA GLU A 102 -4.52 19.34 -2.20
C GLU A 102 -3.03 19.29 -2.58
N SER A 103 -2.56 20.36 -3.24
CA SER A 103 -1.19 20.45 -3.73
C SER A 103 -0.22 20.69 -2.59
N GLY A 104 0.95 20.07 -2.63
CA GLY A 104 1.96 20.28 -1.61
C GLY A 104 2.95 19.14 -1.50
N ARG A 105 3.58 19.06 -0.32
CA ARG A 105 4.70 18.16 -0.06
C ARG A 105 4.34 17.13 1.00
N VAL A 106 4.70 15.88 0.73
CA VAL A 106 4.63 14.77 1.69
C VAL A 106 6.01 14.15 1.80
N ILE A 107 6.44 13.91 3.04
CA ILE A 107 7.66 13.17 3.34
C ILE A 107 7.25 11.84 3.98
N ALA A 108 7.72 10.73 3.43
CA ALA A 108 7.67 9.44 4.08
C ALA A 108 8.94 9.26 4.90
N ALA A 109 8.82 9.29 6.22
CA ALA A 109 9.94 9.11 7.13
C ALA A 109 10.11 7.61 7.48
N PHE A 110 11.36 7.16 7.45
CA PHE A 110 11.78 5.81 7.78
C PHE A 110 12.96 5.86 8.76
N LEU A 111 13.10 4.80 9.57
CA LEU A 111 14.27 4.59 10.41
C LEU A 111 14.97 3.30 9.99
N ARG A 112 16.31 3.29 10.07
CA ARG A 112 17.08 2.07 9.93
C ARG A 112 16.84 1.14 11.12
N THR A 113 16.64 -0.13 10.84
CA THR A 113 16.59 -1.21 11.82
C THR A 113 17.99 -1.81 11.92
N THR A 114 18.75 -1.45 12.95
CA THR A 114 20.20 -1.73 13.08
C THR A 114 20.55 -3.17 13.46
N ASN A 115 19.57 -4.06 13.63
CA ASN A 115 19.77 -5.44 14.10
C ASN A 115 19.10 -6.48 13.20
N LEU A 116 19.01 -6.21 11.89
CA LEU A 116 18.53 -7.24 10.98
C LEU A 116 19.64 -8.25 10.67
N PRO A 117 19.32 -9.56 10.68
CA PRO A 117 20.22 -10.56 10.14
C PRO A 117 20.57 -10.25 8.69
N GLU A 118 21.83 -10.44 8.33
CA GLU A 118 22.27 -10.41 6.94
C GLU A 118 21.70 -11.61 6.15
N GLY A 119 21.54 -11.43 4.84
CA GLY A 119 21.27 -12.54 3.93
C GLY A 119 20.64 -12.10 2.61
N THR A 120 20.60 -13.01 1.64
CA THR A 120 20.09 -12.73 0.28
C THR A 120 18.60 -12.39 0.21
N TYR A 121 17.82 -12.76 1.24
CA TYR A 121 16.40 -12.42 1.33
C TYR A 121 16.12 -10.90 1.20
N VAL A 122 17.07 -10.04 1.59
CA VAL A 122 16.94 -8.57 1.50
C VAL A 122 16.77 -8.06 0.07
N GLU A 123 17.18 -8.83 -0.94
CA GLU A 123 17.03 -8.48 -2.35
C GLU A 123 15.59 -8.62 -2.86
N THR A 124 14.78 -9.45 -2.19
CA THR A 124 13.46 -9.85 -2.68
C THR A 124 12.35 -9.71 -1.65
N CYS A 125 12.69 -9.35 -0.41
CA CYS A 125 11.76 -9.06 0.66
C CYS A 125 11.75 -7.56 1.01
N SER A 126 10.64 -7.11 1.59
CA SER A 126 10.38 -5.74 2.06
C SER A 126 9.67 -5.81 3.41
N ASN A 127 9.47 -4.69 4.12
CA ASN A 127 8.82 -4.72 5.44
C ASN A 127 9.53 -5.66 6.43
N ILE A 128 10.87 -5.58 6.41
CA ILE A 128 11.75 -6.48 7.16
C ILE A 128 11.95 -5.95 8.58
N GLY A 129 11.64 -6.78 9.56
CA GLY A 129 11.79 -6.48 10.98
C GLY A 129 12.03 -7.73 11.81
N THR A 130 12.38 -7.54 13.08
CA THR A 130 12.44 -8.62 14.05
C THR A 130 11.39 -8.40 15.14
N LYS A 131 10.78 -9.49 15.60
CA LYS A 131 9.91 -9.51 16.77
C LYS A 131 10.61 -10.31 17.86
N GLN A 132 10.61 -9.78 19.08
CA GLN A 132 11.10 -10.51 20.24
C GLN A 132 9.90 -11.12 20.98
N SER A 133 10.04 -12.39 21.33
CA SER A 133 9.09 -13.14 22.14
C SER A 133 9.85 -13.91 23.19
N ALA A 134 9.31 -14.00 24.41
CA ALA A 134 9.83 -14.92 25.41
C ALA A 134 9.03 -16.23 25.34
N ALA A 135 9.69 -17.35 25.07
CA ALA A 135 9.07 -18.67 25.16
C ALA A 135 9.94 -19.54 26.06
N ALA A 136 9.35 -20.13 27.10
CA ALA A 136 10.08 -20.85 28.15
C ALA A 136 11.19 -20.02 28.82
N GLY A 137 10.97 -18.72 28.99
CA GLY A 137 11.93 -17.82 29.67
C GLY A 137 13.17 -17.44 28.85
N LEU A 138 13.30 -17.94 27.61
CA LEU A 138 14.40 -17.60 26.71
C LEU A 138 13.96 -16.54 25.67
N PRO A 139 14.82 -15.54 25.38
CA PRO A 139 14.55 -14.59 24.31
C PRO A 139 14.59 -15.31 22.97
N LYS A 140 13.47 -15.33 22.26
CA LYS A 140 13.36 -15.78 20.88
C LYS A 140 13.18 -14.57 19.98
N THR A 141 13.98 -14.51 18.93
CA THR A 141 13.83 -13.48 17.90
C THR A 141 13.24 -14.13 16.66
N THR A 142 12.16 -13.56 16.15
CA THR A 142 11.54 -13.97 14.89
C THR A 142 11.77 -12.88 13.87
N LEU A 143 12.49 -13.19 12.79
CA LEU A 143 12.55 -12.35 11.61
C LEU A 143 11.19 -12.39 10.92
N VAL A 144 10.67 -11.23 10.52
CA VAL A 144 9.40 -11.07 9.79
C VAL A 144 9.66 -10.22 8.57
N ALA A 145 9.11 -10.62 7.42
CA ALA A 145 9.20 -9.85 6.19
C ALA A 145 8.05 -10.13 5.22
N ASP A 146 7.81 -9.20 4.30
CA ASP A 146 6.95 -9.39 3.13
C ASP A 146 7.81 -9.79 1.93
N CYS A 147 7.72 -11.05 1.51
CA CYS A 147 8.63 -11.63 0.53
C CYS A 147 7.95 -11.91 -0.81
N ARG A 148 8.62 -11.52 -1.91
CA ARG A 148 8.10 -11.74 -3.28
C ARG A 148 8.18 -13.22 -3.66
N ARG A 149 7.11 -13.74 -4.26
CA ARG A 149 7.02 -15.09 -4.85
C ARG A 149 7.45 -15.09 -6.31
N THR A 150 7.64 -16.28 -6.88
CA THR A 150 8.01 -16.46 -8.30
C THR A 150 6.91 -15.94 -9.25
N ASP A 151 5.65 -16.02 -8.84
CA ASP A 151 4.47 -15.51 -9.58
C ASP A 151 4.28 -13.98 -9.45
N LYS A 152 5.26 -13.26 -8.88
CA LYS A 152 5.23 -11.82 -8.56
C LYS A 152 4.24 -11.42 -7.47
N SER A 153 3.47 -12.35 -6.90
CA SER A 153 2.68 -12.08 -5.69
C SER A 153 3.60 -11.89 -4.47
N VAL A 154 3.05 -11.37 -3.38
CA VAL A 154 3.79 -11.14 -2.14
C VAL A 154 3.23 -12.02 -1.03
N ASN A 155 4.11 -12.74 -0.32
CA ASN A 155 3.77 -13.37 0.94
C ASN A 155 3.95 -12.35 2.06
N LYS A 156 2.85 -11.88 2.62
CA LYS A 156 2.90 -10.88 3.71
C LYS A 156 3.14 -11.57 5.04
N GLY A 157 4.10 -11.07 5.82
CA GLY A 157 4.40 -11.59 7.15
C GLY A 157 5.05 -12.97 7.18
N ALA A 158 5.89 -13.31 6.20
CA ALA A 158 6.75 -14.48 6.27
C ALA A 158 7.65 -14.41 7.52
N THR A 159 7.87 -15.55 8.18
CA THR A 159 8.61 -15.59 9.46
C THR A 159 9.73 -16.62 9.47
N LEU A 160 10.84 -16.29 10.12
CA LEU A 160 11.93 -17.24 10.42
C LEU A 160 12.38 -17.07 11.87
N LEU A 161 12.51 -18.17 12.60
CA LEU A 161 13.06 -18.17 13.95
C LEU A 161 14.59 -18.05 13.89
N LEU A 162 15.15 -17.15 14.69
CA LEU A 162 16.59 -16.92 14.82
C LEU A 162 17.14 -17.57 16.11
N PRO A 163 18.44 -17.90 16.16
CA PRO A 163 19.48 -17.62 15.15
C PRO A 163 19.41 -18.53 13.93
N CYS A 164 19.82 -18.00 12.77
CA CYS A 164 20.16 -18.78 11.59
C CYS A 164 21.68 -18.81 11.47
N LEU A 165 22.27 -20.00 11.30
CA LEU A 165 23.72 -20.20 11.17
C LEU A 165 24.24 -20.10 9.73
N GLY A 166 23.37 -19.80 8.77
CA GLY A 166 23.69 -19.69 7.35
C GLY A 166 23.09 -18.45 6.71
N ASP A 167 23.01 -18.44 5.37
CA ASP A 167 22.35 -17.37 4.64
C ASP A 167 20.83 -17.44 4.87
N ILE A 168 20.20 -16.29 5.07
CA ILE A 168 18.75 -16.20 5.10
C ILE A 168 18.29 -15.87 3.69
N ALA A 169 17.55 -16.79 3.09
CA ALA A 169 17.06 -16.67 1.72
C ALA A 169 15.54 -16.58 1.68
N ASN A 170 15.04 -16.05 0.56
CA ASN A 170 13.62 -16.10 0.22
C ASN A 170 13.34 -17.27 -0.75
N ALA A 171 12.69 -18.32 -0.25
CA ALA A 171 12.23 -19.45 -1.05
C ALA A 171 10.74 -19.31 -1.38
N ASN A 172 10.43 -18.76 -2.57
CA ASN A 172 9.07 -18.57 -3.07
C ASN A 172 8.11 -17.87 -2.06
N GLY A 173 8.59 -16.79 -1.45
CA GLY A 173 7.85 -16.01 -0.46
C GLY A 173 8.03 -16.49 0.99
N ALA A 174 8.72 -17.60 1.24
CA ALA A 174 9.04 -18.06 2.59
C ALA A 174 10.48 -17.68 2.98
N LEU A 175 10.68 -17.20 4.21
CA LEU A 175 12.02 -17.00 4.77
C LEU A 175 12.60 -18.35 5.18
N THR A 176 13.79 -18.69 4.68
CA THR A 176 14.45 -19.97 4.93
C THR A 176 15.89 -19.76 5.36
N CYS A 177 16.34 -20.52 6.38
CA CYS A 177 17.74 -20.59 6.75
C CYS A 177 18.46 -21.62 5.89
N VAL A 178 19.38 -21.18 5.04
CA VAL A 178 20.12 -22.03 4.11
C VAL A 178 21.53 -22.22 4.65
N THR A 179 21.84 -23.46 5.06
CA THR A 179 23.12 -23.82 5.67
C THR A 179 24.16 -24.29 4.65
N THR A 180 24.03 -23.94 3.36
CA THR A 180 25.06 -24.29 2.38
C THR A 180 26.36 -23.58 2.74
N PRO A 181 27.53 -24.24 2.64
CA PRO A 181 28.81 -23.59 2.91
C PRO A 181 28.97 -22.35 2.02
N ARG A 182 29.15 -21.17 2.61
CA ARG A 182 29.62 -19.98 1.87
C ARG A 182 30.97 -20.36 1.27
N PRO A 183 31.17 -20.35 -0.07
CA PRO A 183 32.49 -20.50 -0.63
C PRO A 183 33.37 -19.36 -0.07
N PRO A 184 34.60 -19.64 0.41
CA PRO A 184 35.46 -18.58 0.91
C PRO A 184 35.78 -17.60 -0.23
N GLY A 185 35.53 -16.29 -0.02
CA GLY A 185 36.07 -15.21 -0.85
C GLY A 185 35.07 -14.35 -1.63
N ARG A 186 34.18 -13.63 -0.94
CA ARG A 186 33.61 -12.39 -1.49
C ARG A 186 33.53 -11.31 -0.44
#